data_AF-A0A2V8JC55-F1
#
_entry.id   AF-A0A2V8JC55-F1
#
_cell.length_a   1.000
_cell.length_b   1.000
_cell.length_c   1.000
_cell.angle_alpha   90.00
_cell.angle_beta   90.00
_cell.angle_gamma   90.00
#
_symmetry.space_group_name_H-M   'P 1'
#
loop_
_entity.id
_entity.type
_entity.pdbx_description
1 polymer ?
#
loop_
_entity_poly.entity_id
_entity_poly.type
_entity_poly.pdbx_seq_one_letter_code
_entity_poly.pdbx_strand_id
1 'polypeptide(L)'
;DAQDRLWFAEYLGDKVAMLDTKNEKFTEWAVPTKWTWPYDVVPDKNGDLWTGSMSTDRIVRLNPKTGQAVEYLLPRSTNVRRVFVDNSTTPVTFWVGNNNGASVIKLEPLD
;
A
#
# COMPACT_ATOMS: atom_id res chain seq x y z
N ASP A 1 -1.20 -14.78 -1.44
CA ASP A 1 -2.62 -14.62 -1.05
C ASP A 1 -3.36 -15.92 -1.34
N ALA A 2 -4.69 -15.96 -1.27
CA ALA A 2 -5.47 -17.19 -1.51
C ALA A 2 -5.37 -17.71 -2.96
N GLN A 3 -4.83 -16.93 -3.90
CA GLN A 3 -4.62 -17.33 -5.29
C GLN A 3 -3.20 -17.79 -5.58
N ASP A 4 -2.34 -17.90 -4.55
CA ASP A 4 -0.90 -18.17 -4.67
C ASP A 4 -0.12 -17.03 -5.32
N ARG A 5 -0.51 -15.78 -5.02
CA ARG A 5 0.24 -14.58 -5.46
C ARG A 5 1.06 -14.01 -4.31
N LEU A 6 2.31 -13.67 -4.56
CA LEU A 6 3.18 -12.97 -3.61
C LEU A 6 3.17 -11.47 -3.93
N TRP A 7 2.84 -10.65 -2.93
CA TRP A 7 2.78 -9.20 -3.06
C TRP A 7 3.97 -8.58 -2.32
N PHE A 8 4.65 -7.62 -2.95
CA PHE A 8 5.83 -6.98 -2.38
C PHE A 8 6.02 -5.56 -2.92
N ALA A 9 6.74 -4.73 -2.18
CA ALA A 9 7.09 -3.38 -2.58
C ALA A 9 8.53 -3.30 -3.10
N GLU A 10 8.74 -2.49 -4.14
CA GLU A 10 10.07 -2.19 -4.68
C GLU A 10 10.58 -0.88 -4.08
N TYR A 11 11.32 -0.96 -2.99
CA TYR A 11 11.71 0.20 -2.17
C TYR A 11 12.32 1.37 -2.97
N LEU A 12 13.40 1.17 -3.73
CA LEU A 12 13.95 2.24 -4.58
C LEU A 12 13.32 2.31 -5.98
N GLY A 13 12.40 1.39 -6.30
CA GLY A 13 11.70 1.35 -7.57
C GLY A 13 10.49 2.28 -7.64
N ASP A 14 10.00 2.75 -6.48
CA ASP A 14 8.72 3.46 -6.36
C ASP A 14 7.57 2.66 -7.01
N LYS A 15 7.54 1.35 -6.73
CA LYS A 15 6.50 0.44 -7.22
C LYS A 15 6.01 -0.51 -6.15
N VAL A 16 4.85 -1.08 -6.42
CA VAL A 16 4.39 -2.33 -5.81
C VAL A 16 4.30 -3.39 -6.89
N ALA A 17 4.51 -4.64 -6.52
CA ALA A 17 4.59 -5.74 -7.45
C ALA A 17 3.94 -7.01 -6.91
N MET A 18 3.63 -7.89 -7.85
CA MET A 18 3.03 -9.20 -7.62
C MET A 18 3.74 -10.26 -8.45
N LEU A 19 4.11 -11.35 -7.81
CA LEU A 19 4.53 -12.58 -8.47
C LEU A 19 3.37 -13.58 -8.42
N ASP A 20 2.89 -13.98 -9.59
CA ASP A 20 2.01 -15.15 -9.74
C ASP A 20 2.90 -16.38 -9.85
N THR A 21 2.94 -17.19 -8.78
CA THR A 21 3.84 -18.35 -8.68
C THR A 21 3.45 -19.48 -9.63
N LYS A 22 2.20 -19.53 -10.09
CA LYS A 22 1.69 -20.61 -10.94
C LYS A 22 2.20 -20.52 -12.38
N ASN A 23 2.43 -19.30 -12.85
CA ASN A 23 2.92 -19.02 -14.20
C ASN A 23 4.25 -18.23 -14.21
N GLU A 24 4.85 -18.04 -13.05
CA GLU A 24 6.14 -17.37 -12.85
C GLU A 24 6.16 -15.92 -13.40
N LYS A 25 5.01 -15.25 -13.38
CA LYS A 25 4.86 -13.91 -13.98
C LYS A 25 4.90 -12.81 -12.92
N PHE A 26 5.75 -11.82 -13.16
CA PHE A 26 5.75 -10.55 -12.43
C PHE A 26 4.80 -9.54 -13.07
N THR A 27 4.09 -8.79 -12.25
CA THR A 27 3.36 -7.58 -12.65
C THR A 27 3.70 -6.47 -11.66
N GLU A 28 3.99 -5.28 -12.17
CA GLU A 28 4.45 -4.14 -11.39
C GLU A 28 3.56 -2.93 -11.65
N TRP A 29 3.35 -2.12 -10.62
CA TRP A 29 2.58 -0.88 -10.69
C TRP A 29 3.38 0.24 -10.02
N ALA A 30 3.64 1.31 -10.77
CA ALA A 30 4.26 2.51 -10.22
C ALA A 30 3.32 3.22 -9.25
N VAL A 31 3.85 3.69 -8.13
CA VAL A 31 3.12 4.63 -7.27
C VAL A 31 3.26 6.05 -7.85
N PRO A 32 2.28 6.96 -7.64
CA PRO A 32 2.27 8.26 -8.33
C PRO A 32 3.40 9.19 -7.90
N THR A 33 3.65 9.30 -6.59
CA THR A 33 4.67 10.19 -6.05
C THR A 33 6.05 9.54 -6.09
N LYS A 34 7.02 10.23 -6.70
CA LYS A 34 8.44 9.83 -6.68
C LYS A 34 9.01 9.84 -5.27
N TRP A 35 9.99 8.98 -5.05
CA TRP A 35 10.63 8.76 -3.77
C TRP A 35 9.62 8.39 -2.68
N THR A 36 8.50 7.74 -3.03
CA THR A 36 7.54 7.20 -2.06
C THR A 36 8.20 6.13 -1.21
N TRP A 37 9.12 5.38 -1.81
CA TRP A 37 9.87 4.33 -1.14
C TRP A 37 8.98 3.35 -0.37
N PRO A 38 8.03 2.68 -1.06
CA PRO A 38 7.12 1.76 -0.42
C PRO A 38 7.89 0.56 0.15
N TYR A 39 7.55 0.15 1.38
CA TYR A 39 8.23 -0.96 2.05
C TYR A 39 7.36 -2.23 2.12
N ASP A 40 6.04 -2.07 2.09
CA ASP A 40 5.07 -3.16 2.24
C ASP A 40 3.82 -2.87 1.41
N VAL A 41 3.11 -3.90 0.97
CA VAL A 41 1.87 -3.76 0.19
C VAL A 41 0.90 -4.87 0.54
N VAL A 42 -0.37 -4.50 0.73
CA VAL A 42 -1.43 -5.44 1.08
C VAL A 42 -2.63 -5.21 0.16
N PRO A 43 -3.11 -6.23 -0.58
CA PRO A 43 -4.37 -6.14 -1.30
C PRO A 43 -5.56 -6.18 -0.34
N ASP A 44 -6.61 -5.42 -0.64
CA ASP A 44 -7.88 -5.44 0.11
C ASP A 44 -8.92 -6.40 -0.51
N LYS A 45 -10.09 -6.51 0.12
CA LYS A 45 -11.21 -7.35 -0.34
C LYS A 45 -11.84 -6.87 -1.66
N ASN A 46 -11.65 -5.63 -2.04
CA ASN A 46 -12.14 -5.04 -3.29
C ASN A 46 -11.13 -5.26 -4.44
N GLY A 47 -9.90 -5.64 -4.09
CA GLY A 47 -8.79 -5.86 -5.00
C GLY A 47 -7.92 -4.62 -5.23
N ASP A 48 -8.09 -3.56 -4.45
CA ASP A 48 -7.17 -2.42 -4.45
C ASP A 48 -5.92 -2.76 -3.62
N LEU A 49 -4.78 -2.20 -4.03
CA LEU A 49 -3.50 -2.37 -3.36
C LEU A 49 -3.24 -1.20 -2.43
N TRP A 50 -2.91 -1.51 -1.18
CA TRP A 50 -2.59 -0.51 -0.18
C TRP A 50 -1.12 -0.57 0.22
N THR A 51 -0.45 0.58 0.17
CA THR A 51 0.95 0.73 0.60
C THR A 51 1.14 2.07 1.32
N GLY A 52 2.30 2.25 1.95
CA GLY A 52 2.65 3.48 2.66
C GLY A 52 4.07 3.92 2.34
N SER A 53 4.29 5.22 2.47
CA SER A 53 5.55 5.86 2.16
C SER A 53 6.50 5.90 3.36
N MET A 54 7.77 5.59 3.11
CA MET A 54 8.85 5.77 4.09
C MET A 54 9.35 7.23 4.21
N SER A 55 8.97 8.11 3.30
CA SER A 55 9.73 9.36 3.01
C SER A 55 8.84 10.56 2.68
N THR A 56 7.61 10.33 2.24
CA THR A 56 6.71 11.38 1.74
C THR A 56 5.44 11.51 2.57
N ASP A 57 5.33 10.75 3.66
CA ASP A 57 4.19 10.75 4.59
C ASP A 57 2.83 10.51 3.93
N ARG A 58 2.82 9.70 2.87
CA ARG A 58 1.62 9.32 2.13
C ARG A 58 1.25 7.86 2.32
N ILE A 59 -0.06 7.60 2.29
CA ILE A 59 -0.63 6.27 2.04
C ILE A 59 -1.11 6.25 0.60
N VAL A 60 -0.93 5.13 -0.11
CA VAL A 60 -1.37 4.97 -1.49
C VAL A 60 -2.37 3.82 -1.57
N ARG A 61 -3.56 4.10 -2.12
CA ARG A 61 -4.54 3.09 -2.57
C ARG A 61 -4.50 3.05 -4.09
N LEU A 62 -4.07 1.94 -4.68
CA LEU A 62 -3.89 1.77 -6.12
C LEU A 62 -4.84 0.69 -6.64
N ASN A 63 -5.57 0.99 -7.72
CA ASN A 63 -6.37 0.00 -8.41
C ASN A 63 -5.52 -0.72 -9.47
N PRO A 64 -5.22 -2.02 -9.32
CA PRO A 64 -4.28 -2.70 -10.21
C PRO A 64 -4.87 -2.99 -11.60
N LYS A 65 -6.20 -2.88 -11.78
CA LYS A 65 -6.86 -3.10 -13.08
C LYS A 65 -6.80 -1.86 -13.96
N THR A 66 -6.87 -0.66 -13.37
CA THR A 66 -6.89 0.61 -14.11
C THR A 66 -5.59 1.40 -13.99
N GLY A 67 -4.75 1.09 -13.00
CA GLY A 67 -3.55 1.85 -12.66
C GLY A 67 -3.84 3.19 -11.96
N GLN A 68 -5.11 3.51 -11.68
CA GLN A 68 -5.47 4.72 -10.95
C GLN A 68 -5.09 4.57 -9.47
N ALA A 69 -4.67 5.67 -8.85
CA ALA A 69 -4.33 5.68 -7.44
C ALA A 69 -4.86 6.94 -6.74
N VAL A 70 -5.15 6.78 -5.45
CA VAL A 70 -5.47 7.86 -4.51
C VAL A 70 -4.35 7.91 -3.47
N GLU A 71 -3.82 9.10 -3.22
CA GLU A 71 -2.81 9.33 -2.19
C GLU A 71 -3.40 10.12 -1.03
N TYR A 72 -3.20 9.63 0.19
CA TYR A 72 -3.64 10.29 1.41
C TYR A 72 -2.41 10.85 2.14
N LEU A 73 -2.33 12.17 2.26
CA LEU A 73 -1.28 12.82 3.03
C LEU A 73 -1.58 12.67 4.53
N LEU A 74 -0.61 12.13 5.27
CA LEU A 74 -0.69 11.99 6.71
C LEU A 74 -0.36 13.32 7.40
N PRO A 75 -0.92 13.59 8.60
CA PRO A 75 -0.76 14.88 9.28
C PRO A 75 0.61 15.08 9.94
N ARG A 76 1.54 14.13 9.79
CA ARG A 76 2.86 14.14 10.45
C ARG A 76 3.82 13.18 9.78
N SER A 77 5.11 13.39 10.06
CA SER A 77 6.14 12.45 9.64
C SER A 77 5.94 11.07 10.25
N THR A 78 5.89 10.04 9.40
CA THR A 78 5.45 8.69 9.80
C THR A 78 6.47 7.59 9.53
N ASN A 79 7.23 7.67 8.44
CA ASN A 79 8.13 6.60 7.98
C ASN A 79 7.42 5.22 7.96
N VAL A 80 6.36 5.09 7.15
CA VAL A 80 5.52 3.89 7.14
C VAL A 80 6.30 2.69 6.60
N ARG A 81 6.51 1.66 7.44
CA ARG A 81 7.13 0.40 7.02
C ARG A 81 6.15 -0.75 6.83
N ARG A 82 5.32 -1.01 7.84
CA ARG A 82 4.34 -2.11 7.84
C ARG A 82 2.94 -1.54 7.75
N VAL A 83 2.12 -2.20 6.96
CA VAL A 83 0.75 -1.75 6.66
C VAL A 83 -0.24 -2.86 6.95
N PHE A 84 -1.46 -2.50 7.31
CA PHE A 84 -2.53 -3.45 7.55
C PHE A 84 -3.86 -2.93 7.00
N VAL A 85 -4.61 -3.80 6.33
CA VAL A 85 -5.96 -3.52 5.84
C VAL A 85 -6.95 -4.32 6.67
N ASP A 86 -7.91 -3.63 7.30
CA ASP A 86 -9.07 -4.24 7.90
C ASP A 86 -10.18 -4.40 6.86
N ASN A 87 -10.34 -5.62 6.37
CA ASN A 87 -11.35 -5.97 5.38
C ASN A 87 -12.76 -6.13 5.99
N SER A 88 -12.94 -6.05 7.31
CA SER A 88 -14.26 -6.18 7.93
C SER A 88 -15.13 -4.92 7.77
N THR A 89 -14.53 -3.76 7.44
CA THR A 89 -15.22 -2.48 7.27
C THR A 89 -15.55 -2.15 5.81
N THR A 90 -16.47 -1.21 5.58
CA THR A 90 -16.84 -0.70 4.25
C THR A 90 -17.11 0.82 4.33
N PRO A 91 -16.29 1.69 3.71
CA PRO A 91 -15.03 1.38 3.02
C PRO A 91 -14.00 0.67 3.91
N VAL A 92 -13.02 0.00 3.31
CA VAL A 92 -11.97 -0.70 4.08
C VAL A 92 -11.18 0.30 4.93
N THR A 93 -10.78 -0.12 6.13
CA THR A 93 -9.98 0.72 7.03
C THR A 93 -8.52 0.33 6.91
N PHE A 94 -7.64 1.32 6.88
CA PHE A 94 -6.21 1.11 6.77
C PHE A 94 -5.48 1.54 8.04
N TRP A 95 -4.54 0.73 8.49
CA TRP A 95 -3.78 0.94 9.72
C TRP A 95 -2.29 0.92 9.44
N VAL A 96 -1.56 1.87 10.03
CA VAL A 96 -0.10 1.94 9.93
C VAL A 96 0.56 2.29 11.25
N GLY A 97 1.75 1.73 11.47
CA GLY A 97 2.65 2.21 12.52
C GLY A 97 3.35 3.49 12.09
N ASN A 98 3.45 4.45 13.02
CA ASN A 98 4.32 5.60 12.91
C ASN A 98 5.68 5.29 13.56
N ASN A 99 6.67 4.96 12.73
CA ASN A 99 8.02 4.65 13.19
C ASN A 99 8.76 5.88 13.74
N ASN A 100 8.37 7.08 13.30
CA ASN A 100 8.93 8.33 13.80
C ASN A 100 8.23 8.84 15.08
N GLY A 101 7.07 8.29 15.44
CA GLY A 101 6.15 8.95 16.38
C GLY A 101 5.52 8.08 17.45
N ALA A 102 6.00 6.84 17.68
CA ALA A 102 5.50 5.93 18.72
C ALA A 102 3.95 5.85 18.79
N SER A 103 3.31 5.88 17.62
CA SER A 103 1.85 5.91 17.49
C SER A 103 1.38 4.98 16.39
N VAL A 104 0.10 4.64 16.40
CA VAL A 104 -0.58 3.98 15.27
C VAL A 104 -1.54 4.99 14.64
N ILE A 105 -1.63 4.97 13.32
CA ILE A 105 -2.54 5.83 12.56
C ILE A 105 -3.61 4.95 11.92
N LYS A 106 -4.87 5.37 12.07
CA LYS A 106 -6.04 4.83 11.39
C LYS A 106 -6.40 5.77 10.25
N LEU A 107 -6.59 5.23 9.05
CA LEU A 107 -7.12 5.93 7.90
C LEU A 107 -8.45 5.30 7.47
N GLU A 108 -9.47 6.15 7.40
CA GLU A 108 -10.84 5.78 7.02
C GLU A 108 -11.21 6.57 5.74
N PRO A 109 -11.18 5.92 4.56
CA PRO A 109 -11.67 6.51 3.33
C PRO A 109 -13.17 6.83 3.44
N LEU A 110 -13.60 7.87 2.73
CA LEU A 110 -15.01 8.25 2.66
C LEU A 110 -15.71 7.64 1.43
N ASP A 111 -14.95 7.02 0.53
CA ASP A 111 -15.37 6.48 -0.76
C ASP A 111 -15.12 4.97 -0.88
#